data_AF-A0A101GYB8-F1
#
_entry.id   AF-A0A101GYB8-F1
#
_cell.length_a   1.000
_cell.length_b   1.000
_cell.length_c   1.000
_cell.angle_alpha   90.00
_cell.angle_beta   90.00
_cell.angle_gamma   90.00
#
_symmetry.space_group_name_H-M   'P 1'
#
loop_
_entity.id
_entity.type
_entity.pdbx_description
1 polymer ?
#
loop_
_entity_poly.entity_id
_entity_poly.type
_entity_poly.pdbx_seq_one_letter_code
_entity_poly.pdbx_strand_id
1 'polypeptide(L)'
;MKTYAEAVQYLYNSRPYGKIKYGLYRIRELLERLGNPQESYPIVHITGTNGKGSVAAITRSILTSHGFKTGLNVSPHITSFRERIQVDGRDISEDDVCKTLRKLQPFLEKMDRKGEEYAPSFFEVVTAMSFL
;
A
#
# COMPACT_ATOMS: atom_id res chain seq x y z
N MET A 1 -9.06 2.03 14.84
CA MET A 1 -7.72 1.87 15.46
C MET A 1 -7.29 3.21 16.03
N LYS A 2 -6.73 3.23 17.24
CA LYS A 2 -6.36 4.46 17.98
C LYS A 2 -4.87 4.78 17.88
N THR A 3 -4.00 3.80 17.63
CA THR A 3 -2.54 3.99 17.58
C THR A 3 -1.89 3.35 16.34
N TYR A 4 -0.66 3.79 16.02
CA TYR A 4 0.14 3.23 14.94
C TYR A 4 0.51 1.77 15.17
N ALA A 5 0.87 1.41 16.40
CA ALA A 5 1.17 0.03 16.76
C ALA A 5 -0.03 -0.90 16.50
N GLU A 6 -1.25 -0.48 16.89
CA GLU A 6 -2.48 -1.23 16.61
C GLU A 6 -2.74 -1.36 15.10
N ALA A 7 -2.52 -0.29 14.33
CA ALA A 7 -2.71 -0.29 12.88
C ALA A 7 -1.77 -1.28 12.18
N VAL A 8 -0.49 -1.26 12.55
CA VAL A 8 0.52 -2.19 12.01
C VAL A 8 0.22 -3.62 12.43
N GLN A 9 -0.14 -3.84 13.70
CA GLN A 9 -0.50 -5.17 14.20
C GLN A 9 -1.73 -5.74 13.50
N TYR A 10 -2.75 -4.93 13.23
CA TYR A 10 -3.90 -5.33 12.43
C TYR A 10 -3.50 -5.81 11.03
N LEU A 11 -2.62 -5.07 10.33
CA LEU A 11 -2.17 -5.46 9.00
C LEU A 11 -1.48 -6.83 9.01
N TYR A 12 -0.61 -7.09 9.99
CA TYR A 12 0.12 -8.35 10.08
C TYR A 12 -0.74 -9.53 10.53
N ASN A 13 -1.68 -9.31 11.46
CA ASN A 13 -2.41 -10.40 12.10
C ASN A 13 -3.74 -10.72 11.43
N SER A 14 -4.39 -9.71 10.84
CA SER A 14 -5.77 -9.84 10.35
C SER A 14 -5.84 -10.16 8.86
N ARG A 15 -4.72 -10.13 8.13
CA ARG A 15 -4.70 -10.36 6.68
C ARG A 15 -4.15 -11.76 6.36
N PRO A 16 -4.63 -12.45 5.31
CA PRO A 16 -4.06 -13.71 4.87
C PRO A 16 -2.55 -13.55 4.62
N TYR A 17 -1.74 -14.26 5.41
CA TYR A 17 -0.27 -14.28 5.31
C TYR A 17 0.18 -15.70 4.94
N GLY A 18 1.21 -15.82 4.08
CA GLY A 18 1.81 -17.11 3.70
C GLY A 18 0.96 -17.98 2.75
N LYS A 19 -0.30 -17.64 2.47
CA LYS A 19 -1.13 -18.30 1.46
C LYS A 19 -1.15 -17.45 0.19
N ILE A 20 -0.38 -17.83 -0.84
CA ILE A 20 -0.41 -17.14 -2.13
C ILE A 20 -1.75 -17.42 -2.80
N LYS A 21 -2.59 -16.40 -2.91
CA LYS A 21 -3.82 -16.44 -3.71
C LYS A 21 -3.60 -15.64 -4.98
N TYR A 22 -3.56 -16.33 -6.11
CA TYR A 22 -3.43 -15.68 -7.40
C TYR A 22 -4.68 -14.87 -7.77
N GLY A 23 -4.52 -13.96 -8.72
CA GLY A 23 -5.60 -13.12 -9.25
C GLY A 23 -5.61 -11.70 -8.68
N LEU A 24 -6.12 -10.77 -9.50
CA LEU A 24 -6.22 -9.35 -9.17
C LEU A 24 -7.61 -8.94 -8.66
N TYR A 25 -8.56 -9.87 -8.56
CA TYR A 25 -9.96 -9.55 -8.28
C TYR A 25 -10.16 -8.88 -6.90
N ARG A 26 -9.40 -9.30 -5.87
CA ARG A 26 -9.48 -8.70 -4.52
C ARG A 26 -9.00 -7.27 -4.53
N ILE A 27 -7.80 -7.01 -5.06
CA ILE A 27 -7.29 -5.64 -5.13
C ILE A 27 -8.14 -4.75 -6.04
N ARG A 28 -8.66 -5.28 -7.16
CA ARG A 28 -9.59 -4.54 -8.04
C ARG A 28 -10.87 -4.17 -7.31
N GLU A 29 -11.51 -5.10 -6.60
CA GLU A 29 -12.72 -4.81 -5.81
C GLU A 29 -12.42 -3.79 -4.71
N LEU A 30 -11.27 -3.90 -4.01
CA LEU A 30 -10.89 -2.94 -2.98
C LEU A 30 -10.67 -1.53 -3.54
N LEU A 31 -10.00 -1.41 -4.69
CA LEU A 31 -9.76 -0.12 -5.35
C LEU A 31 -11.04 0.50 -5.92
N GLU A 32 -11.93 -0.31 -6.48
CA GLU A 32 -13.25 0.14 -6.96
C GLU A 32 -14.06 0.74 -5.80
N ARG A 33 -14.06 0.07 -4.63
CA ARG A 33 -14.69 0.58 -3.40
C ARG A 33 -14.08 1.89 -2.91
N LEU A 34 -12.82 2.17 -3.25
CA LEU A 34 -12.11 3.40 -2.92
C LEU A 34 -12.28 4.51 -3.96
N GLY A 35 -13.03 4.26 -5.05
CA GLY A 35 -13.22 5.21 -6.14
C GLY A 35 -12.04 5.28 -7.10
N ASN A 36 -11.32 4.17 -7.29
CA ASN A 36 -10.21 4.03 -8.24
C ASN A 36 -9.08 5.07 -8.08
N PRO A 37 -8.49 5.24 -6.88
CA PRO A 37 -7.43 6.23 -6.65
C PRO A 37 -6.18 6.02 -7.51
N GLN A 38 -5.93 4.78 -7.96
CA GLN A 38 -4.84 4.45 -8.88
C GLN A 38 -4.95 5.13 -10.26
N GLU A 39 -6.11 5.69 -10.61
CA GLU A 39 -6.35 6.37 -11.88
C GLU A 39 -6.20 7.90 -11.77
N SER A 40 -5.92 8.42 -10.58
CA SER A 40 -5.92 9.87 -10.31
C SER A 40 -4.60 10.58 -10.63
N TYR A 41 -3.53 9.85 -10.93
CA TYR A 41 -2.22 10.41 -11.28
C TYR A 41 -1.39 9.44 -12.15
N PRO A 42 -0.38 9.94 -12.90
CA PRO A 42 0.52 9.10 -13.67
C PRO A 42 1.35 8.15 -12.79
N ILE A 43 1.58 6.92 -13.25
CA ILE A 43 2.33 5.89 -12.53
C ILE A 43 3.53 5.40 -13.35
N VAL A 44 4.69 5.33 -12.71
CA VAL A 44 5.86 4.58 -13.23
C VAL A 44 5.89 3.21 -12.55
N HIS A 45 5.68 2.14 -13.32
CA HIS A 45 5.66 0.77 -12.80
C HIS A 45 7.02 0.10 -13.03
N ILE A 46 7.70 -0.30 -11.95
CA ILE A 46 9.03 -0.91 -11.98
C ILE A 46 8.94 -2.38 -11.55
N THR A 47 9.45 -3.27 -12.40
CA THR A 47 9.54 -4.72 -12.15
C THR A 47 10.95 -5.24 -12.48
N GLY A 48 11.23 -6.51 -12.16
CA GLY A 48 12.52 -7.16 -12.41
C GLY A 48 13.01 -8.00 -11.22
N THR A 49 14.04 -8.82 -11.42
CA THR A 49 14.57 -9.69 -10.35
C THR A 49 15.34 -8.88 -9.31
N ASN A 50 16.25 -8.00 -9.75
CA ASN A 50 17.14 -7.22 -8.90
C ASN A 50 17.04 -5.72 -9.22
N GLY A 51 17.45 -4.86 -8.28
CA GLY A 51 17.59 -3.42 -8.50
C GLY A 51 16.30 -2.59 -8.49
N LYS A 52 15.11 -3.21 -8.41
CA LYS A 52 13.81 -2.49 -8.42
C LYS A 52 13.73 -1.34 -7.42
N GLY A 53 14.11 -1.58 -6.16
CA GLY A 53 14.08 -0.57 -5.11
C GLY A 53 15.03 0.60 -5.40
N SER A 54 16.25 0.29 -5.84
CA SER A 54 17.24 1.29 -6.24
C SER A 54 16.76 2.13 -7.43
N VAL A 55 16.23 1.48 -8.47
CA VAL A 55 15.69 2.19 -9.65
C VAL A 55 14.50 3.06 -9.26
N ALA A 56 13.57 2.55 -8.45
CA ALA A 56 12.42 3.33 -7.99
C ALA A 56 12.82 4.55 -7.16
N ALA A 57 13.80 4.41 -6.26
CA ALA A 57 14.33 5.52 -5.48
C ALA A 57 15.04 6.57 -6.35
N ILE A 58 15.83 6.14 -7.33
CA ILE A 58 16.51 7.03 -8.29
C ILE A 58 15.47 7.77 -9.14
N THR A 59 14.49 7.06 -9.70
CA THR A 59 13.40 7.67 -10.50
C THR A 59 12.63 8.71 -9.69
N ARG A 60 12.22 8.38 -8.46
CA ARG A 60 11.58 9.34 -7.55
C ARG A 60 12.45 10.58 -7.33
N SER A 61 13.74 10.39 -7.05
CA SER A 61 14.68 11.48 -6.78
C SER A 61 14.82 12.43 -7.98
N ILE A 62 14.95 11.88 -9.20
CA ILE A 62 15.03 12.66 -10.43
C ILE A 62 13.73 13.44 -10.67
N LEU A 63 12.57 12.81 -10.52
CA LEU A 63 11.29 13.51 -10.71
C LEU A 63 11.09 14.62 -9.67
N THR A 64 11.41 14.36 -8.40
CA THR A 64 11.35 15.39 -7.36
C THR A 64 12.30 16.55 -7.63
N SER A 65 13.52 16.30 -8.13
CA SER A 65 14.46 17.39 -8.47
C SER A 65 13.97 18.28 -9.62
N HIS A 66 13.05 17.77 -10.45
CA HIS A 66 12.38 18.53 -11.50
C HIS A 66 11.08 19.20 -11.04
N GLY A 67 10.80 19.24 -9.73
CA GLY A 67 9.67 19.96 -9.16
C GLY A 67 8.35 19.19 -9.12
N PHE A 68 8.34 17.90 -9.44
CA PHE A 68 7.15 17.06 -9.29
C PHE A 68 6.95 16.65 -7.83
N LYS A 69 5.70 16.67 -7.37
CA LYS A 69 5.29 15.96 -6.16
C LYS A 69 5.32 14.46 -6.43
N THR A 70 6.06 13.68 -5.66
CA THR A 70 6.25 12.24 -5.94
C THR A 70 5.80 11.35 -4.80
N GLY A 71 5.21 10.21 -5.16
CA GLY A 71 5.01 9.07 -4.28
C GLY A 71 6.03 7.96 -4.59
N LEU A 72 6.36 7.15 -3.58
CA LEU A 72 7.15 5.93 -3.75
C LEU A 72 6.52 4.81 -2.95
N ASN A 73 6.22 3.69 -3.63
CA ASN A 73 5.79 2.44 -3.01
C ASN A 73 6.88 1.38 -3.22
N VAL A 74 7.46 0.87 -2.12
CA VAL A 74 8.54 -0.12 -2.16
C VAL A 74 8.30 -1.26 -1.18
N SER A 75 8.91 -2.41 -1.47
CA SER A 75 8.86 -3.58 -0.60
C SER A 75 10.08 -4.48 -0.77
N PRO A 76 10.48 -5.23 0.28
CA PRO A 76 10.04 -5.07 1.67
C PRO A 76 10.60 -3.78 2.30
N HIS A 77 10.24 -3.51 3.56
CA HIS A 77 10.91 -2.50 4.39
C HIS A 77 12.04 -3.18 5.18
N ILE A 78 12.96 -2.38 5.71
CA ILE A 78 14.11 -2.84 6.50
C ILE A 78 13.88 -2.61 7.99
N THR A 79 13.54 -1.38 8.40
CA THR A 79 13.44 -1.02 9.83
C THR A 79 12.03 -0.64 10.26
N SER A 80 11.26 0.02 9.38
CA SER A 80 9.93 0.51 9.68
C SER A 80 8.95 0.25 8.54
N PHE A 81 7.73 -0.16 8.88
CA PHE A 81 6.64 -0.30 7.90
C PHE A 81 6.45 0.96 7.04
N ARG A 82 6.71 2.13 7.61
CA ARG A 82 6.52 3.43 6.96
C ARG A 82 7.42 3.62 5.72
N GLU A 83 8.57 2.93 5.66
CA GLU A 83 9.47 2.96 4.49
C GLU A 83 8.78 2.48 3.21
N ARG A 84 7.71 1.68 3.34
CA ARG A 84 6.96 1.16 2.19
C ARG A 84 6.24 2.25 1.40
N ILE A 85 5.88 3.36 2.03
CA ILE A 85 5.09 4.43 1.42
C ILE A 85 5.77 5.76 1.75
N GLN A 86 6.28 6.44 0.72
CA GLN A 86 6.87 7.76 0.87
C GLN A 86 6.15 8.79 0.01
N VAL A 87 6.06 10.02 0.52
CA VAL A 87 5.58 11.19 -0.22
C VAL A 87 6.65 12.27 -0.12
N ASP A 88 7.08 12.79 -1.26
CA ASP A 88 8.15 13.79 -1.36
C ASP A 88 9.45 13.37 -0.64
N GLY A 89 9.76 12.07 -0.73
CA GLY A 89 10.95 11.45 -0.14
C GLY A 89 10.90 11.30 1.38
N ARG A 90 9.75 11.52 2.01
CA ARG A 90 9.54 11.28 3.45
C ARG A 90 8.62 10.08 3.65
N ASP A 91 8.99 9.21 4.58
CA ASP A 91 8.14 8.12 5.03
C ASP A 91 6.76 8.64 5.47
N ILE A 92 5.71 7.87 5.18
CA ILE A 92 4.34 8.16 5.62
C ILE A 92 4.31 8.34 7.15
N SER A 93 3.58 9.35 7.62
CA SER A 93 3.47 9.60 9.06
C SER A 93 2.68 8.48 9.75
N GLU A 94 2.94 8.27 11.04
CA GLU A 94 2.19 7.30 11.84
C GLU A 94 0.68 7.58 11.86
N ASP A 95 0.32 8.86 11.91
CA ASP A 95 -1.07 9.29 11.88
C ASP A 95 -1.71 9.05 10.50
N ASP A 96 -0.98 9.28 9.41
CA ASP A 96 -1.46 9.00 8.06
C ASP A 96 -1.61 7.49 7.80
N VAL A 97 -0.71 6.65 8.34
CA VAL A 97 -0.92 5.18 8.36
C VAL A 97 -2.25 4.85 9.03
N CYS A 98 -2.51 5.44 10.21
CA CYS A 98 -3.76 5.20 10.94
C CYS A 98 -4.99 5.72 10.19
N LYS A 99 -4.91 6.91 9.58
CA LYS A 99 -6.00 7.53 8.81
C LYS A 99 -6.34 6.71 7.57
N THR A 100 -5.34 6.35 6.80
CA THR A 100 -5.51 5.56 5.57
C THR A 100 -6.10 4.21 5.91
N LEU A 101 -5.57 3.49 6.90
CA LEU A 101 -6.11 2.18 7.28
C LEU A 101 -7.55 2.27 7.83
N ARG A 102 -7.88 3.31 8.62
CA ARG A 102 -9.26 3.57 9.06
C ARG A 102 -10.22 3.77 7.88
N LYS A 103 -9.78 4.41 6.80
CA LYS A 103 -10.57 4.58 5.58
C LYS A 103 -10.82 3.24 4.87
N LEU A 104 -9.84 2.33 4.86
CA LEU A 104 -9.98 1.00 4.26
C LEU A 104 -10.83 0.04 5.10
N GLN A 105 -10.77 0.15 6.43
CA GLN A 105 -11.31 -0.85 7.36
C GLN A 105 -12.76 -1.29 7.05
N PRO A 106 -13.73 -0.41 6.79
CA PRO A 106 -15.10 -0.82 6.50
C PRO A 106 -15.24 -1.67 5.23
N PHE A 107 -14.36 -1.47 4.24
CA PHE A 107 -14.34 -2.24 3.01
C PHE A 107 -13.68 -3.60 3.21
N LEU A 108 -12.57 -3.63 3.96
CA LEU A 108 -11.90 -4.88 4.34
C LEU A 108 -12.86 -5.80 5.10
N GLU A 109 -13.56 -5.30 6.12
CA GLU A 109 -14.52 -6.08 6.89
C GLU A 109 -15.66 -6.64 6.02
N LYS A 110 -16.14 -5.87 5.03
CA LYS A 110 -17.16 -6.34 4.08
C LYS A 110 -16.64 -7.46 3.19
N MET A 111 -15.40 -7.35 2.73
CA MET A 111 -14.77 -8.35 1.86
C MET A 111 -14.42 -9.62 2.63
N ASP A 112 -13.89 -9.48 3.85
CA ASP A 112 -13.55 -10.60 4.73
C ASP A 112 -14.78 -11.45 5.07
N ARG A 113 -15.94 -10.83 5.28
CA ARG A 113 -17.21 -11.54 5.55
C ARG A 113 -17.68 -12.44 4.40
N LYS A 114 -17.21 -12.22 3.16
CA LYS A 114 -17.51 -13.11 2.03
C LYS A 114 -16.70 -14.41 2.06
N GLY A 115 -15.69 -14.49 2.93
CA GLY A 115 -14.82 -15.65 3.10
C GLY A 115 -13.37 -15.37 2.71
N GLU A 116 -12.49 -16.29 3.08
CA GLU A 116 -11.03 -16.12 2.94
C GLU A 116 -10.59 -15.86 1.48
N GLU A 117 -11.33 -16.36 0.49
CA GLU A 117 -11.07 -16.17 -0.94
C GLU A 117 -11.18 -14.69 -1.36
N TYR A 118 -12.05 -13.92 -0.73
CA TYR A 118 -12.32 -12.52 -1.05
C TYR A 118 -11.52 -11.54 -0.19
N ALA A 119 -10.95 -12.02 0.93
CA ALA A 119 -10.18 -11.21 1.87
C ALA A 119 -8.86 -10.71 1.25
N PRO A 120 -8.64 -9.39 1.09
CA PRO A 120 -7.39 -8.86 0.56
C PRO A 120 -6.20 -9.24 1.46
N SER A 121 -5.12 -9.71 0.85
CA SER A 121 -3.85 -10.02 1.50
C SER A 121 -3.17 -8.76 2.06
N PHE A 122 -2.15 -8.95 2.91
CA PHE A 122 -1.31 -7.86 3.41
C PHE A 122 -0.80 -6.96 2.27
N PHE A 123 -0.25 -7.57 1.22
CA PHE A 123 0.33 -6.83 0.10
C PHE A 123 -0.72 -6.03 -0.68
N GLU A 124 -1.91 -6.62 -0.89
CA GLU A 124 -3.02 -5.93 -1.57
C GLU A 124 -3.51 -4.74 -0.74
N VAL A 125 -3.66 -4.88 0.58
CA VAL A 125 -4.06 -3.77 1.46
C VAL A 125 -3.03 -2.66 1.48
N VAL A 126 -1.74 -2.99 1.63
CA VAL A 126 -0.66 -1.98 1.63
C VAL A 126 -0.56 -1.28 0.27
N THR A 127 -0.77 -2.00 -0.82
CA THR A 127 -0.81 -1.41 -2.16
C THR A 127 -1.98 -0.42 -2.28
N ALA A 128 -3.17 -0.79 -1.82
CA ALA A 128 -4.32 0.12 -1.79
C ALA A 128 -4.07 1.35 -0.90
N MET A 129 -3.40 1.18 0.25
CA MET A 129 -2.98 2.30 1.10
C MET A 129 -2.02 3.25 0.36
N SER A 130 -1.09 2.73 -0.45
CA SER A 130 -0.12 3.54 -1.19
C SER A 130 -0.75 4.41 -2.28
N PHE A 131 -1.97 4.07 -2.73
CA PHE A 131 -2.67 4.84 -3.73
C PHE A 131 -3.44 6.05 -3.16
N LEU A 132 -3.65 6.10 -1.84
CA LEU A 132 -4.42 7.12 -1.14
C LEU A 132 -3.55 8.26 -0.61
#